data_AF-A0A6I2T4Y8-F1
#
_entry.id   AF-A0A6I2T4Y8-F1
#
_cell.length_a   1.000
_cell.length_b   1.000
_cell.length_c   1.000
_cell.angle_alpha   90.00
_cell.angle_beta   90.00
_cell.angle_gamma   90.00
#
_symmetry.space_group_name_H-M   'P 1'
#
loop_
_entity.id
_entity.type
_entity.pdbx_description
1 polymer ?
#
loop_
_entity_poly.entity_id
_entity_poly.type
_entity_poly.pdbx_seq_one_letter_code
_entity_poly.pdbx_strand_id
1 'polypeptide(L)'
;MPGLQTGEEVNRETNKRRVSAGLPEFKVSFVQTAAASTEANYMASTNTMEHNFNEGVSVGQNIAGGPDPVSRWYDAEKVTYEKLIQEHPEYKDLSGYELMQKDEAAYKTVGHYLNIINPKATTIGVGYNTSGKYGCDPARTSAPTPTRSSPSTSTRSLSTRP
;
A
#
# COMPACT_ATOMS: atom_id res chain seq x y z
N MET A 1 8.71 -27.00 4.67
CA MET A 1 8.02 -25.98 5.47
C MET A 1 7.93 -24.75 4.58
N PRO A 2 6.73 -24.28 4.16
CA PRO A 2 6.66 -22.98 3.53
C PRO A 2 7.03 -21.95 4.60
N GLY A 3 8.09 -21.18 4.35
CA GLY A 3 8.65 -20.24 5.33
C GLY A 3 7.62 -19.19 5.72
N LEU A 4 7.54 -18.86 7.01
CA LEU A 4 6.79 -17.69 7.46
C LEU A 4 7.33 -16.46 6.72
N GLN A 5 6.54 -15.85 5.84
CA GLN A 5 6.89 -14.56 5.28
C GLN A 5 6.76 -13.50 6.37
N THR A 6 7.89 -12.98 6.86
CA THR A 6 7.85 -11.83 7.79
C THR A 6 7.50 -10.56 7.02
N GLY A 7 7.04 -9.51 7.72
CA GLY A 7 6.80 -8.20 7.07
C GLY A 7 8.03 -7.63 6.35
N GLU A 8 9.24 -7.97 6.78
CA GLU A 8 10.48 -7.64 6.08
C GLU A 8 10.60 -8.37 4.74
N GLU A 9 10.21 -9.65 4.68
CA GLU A 9 10.25 -10.43 3.44
C GLU A 9 9.26 -9.91 2.42
N VAL A 10 8.05 -9.57 2.86
CA VAL A 10 7.04 -8.92 2.02
C VAL A 10 7.60 -7.61 1.44
N ASN A 11 8.18 -6.74 2.27
CA ASN A 11 8.81 -5.50 1.81
C ASN A 11 9.91 -5.75 0.77
N ARG A 12 10.80 -6.69 1.05
CA ARG A 12 11.92 -7.05 0.16
C ARG A 12 11.43 -7.60 -1.17
N GLU A 13 10.49 -8.53 -1.16
CA GLU A 13 9.94 -9.12 -2.39
C GLU A 13 9.15 -8.08 -3.20
N THR A 14 8.38 -7.20 -2.55
CA THR A 14 7.70 -6.08 -3.22
C THR A 14 8.71 -5.14 -3.90
N ASN A 15 9.81 -4.79 -3.21
CA ASN A 15 10.86 -3.94 -3.78
C ASN A 15 11.56 -4.59 -4.97
N LYS A 16 11.84 -5.91 -4.93
CA LYS A 16 12.37 -6.64 -6.09
C LYS A 16 11.48 -6.45 -7.32
N ARG A 17 10.15 -6.60 -7.17
CA ARG A 17 9.19 -6.41 -8.27
C ARG A 17 9.17 -4.98 -8.79
N ARG A 18 9.21 -3.98 -7.91
CA ARG A 18 9.28 -2.56 -8.31
C ARG A 18 10.54 -2.25 -9.12
N VAL A 19 11.69 -2.72 -8.67
CA VAL A 19 12.95 -2.55 -9.40
C VAL A 19 12.89 -3.23 -10.76
N SER A 20 12.35 -4.45 -10.85
CA SER A 20 12.12 -5.13 -12.13
C SER A 20 11.14 -4.39 -13.06
N ALA A 21 10.25 -3.57 -12.51
CA ALA A 21 9.35 -2.69 -13.26
C ALA A 21 9.97 -1.33 -13.64
N GLY A 22 11.24 -1.08 -13.27
CA GLY A 22 11.91 0.21 -13.50
C GLY A 22 11.53 1.30 -12.50
N LEU A 23 10.96 0.94 -11.35
CA LEU A 23 10.57 1.87 -10.29
C LEU A 23 11.56 1.86 -9.12
N PRO A 24 11.71 2.97 -8.39
CA PRO A 24 12.51 2.99 -7.18
C PRO A 24 11.87 2.12 -6.09
N GLU A 25 12.74 1.56 -5.24
CA GLU A 25 12.32 0.86 -4.03
C GLU A 25 11.48 1.77 -3.12
N PHE A 26 10.51 1.17 -2.44
CA PHE A 26 9.86 1.81 -1.32
C PHE A 26 10.81 1.89 -0.12
N LYS A 27 10.72 3.01 0.60
CA LYS A 27 11.31 3.16 1.93
C LYS A 27 10.36 2.59 2.98
N VAL A 28 10.89 1.83 3.94
CA VAL A 28 10.08 1.33 5.06
C VAL A 28 9.65 2.49 5.94
N SER A 29 8.36 2.55 6.28
CA SER A 29 7.77 3.51 7.21
C SER A 29 7.27 2.81 8.46
N PHE A 30 7.88 3.10 9.60
CA PHE A 30 7.47 2.51 10.89
C PHE A 30 6.03 2.88 11.28
N VAL A 31 5.56 4.06 10.90
CA VAL A 31 4.17 4.47 11.13
C VAL A 31 3.21 3.59 10.33
N GLN A 32 3.51 3.35 9.04
CA GLN A 32 2.69 2.46 8.20
C GLN A 32 2.76 1.01 8.68
N THR A 33 3.92 0.55 9.14
CA THR A 33 4.10 -0.79 9.71
C THR A 33 3.26 -0.96 10.98
N ALA A 34 3.24 0.05 11.87
CA ALA A 34 2.43 0.01 13.09
C ALA A 34 0.92 0.02 12.77
N ALA A 35 0.48 0.86 11.84
CA ALA A 35 -0.90 0.88 11.37
C ALA A 35 -1.29 -0.48 10.76
N ALA A 36 -0.51 -0.98 9.80
CA ALA A 36 -0.77 -2.27 9.16
C ALA A 36 -0.77 -3.44 10.16
N SER A 37 0.11 -3.43 11.17
CA SER A 37 0.12 -4.45 12.23
C SER A 37 -1.15 -4.41 13.08
N THR A 38 -1.64 -3.21 13.39
CA THR A 38 -2.89 -3.03 14.13
C THR A 38 -4.07 -3.58 13.33
N GLU A 39 -4.08 -3.36 12.02
CA GLU A 39 -5.10 -3.89 11.12
C GLU A 39 -5.05 -5.40 10.98
N ALA A 40 -3.85 -5.98 10.89
CA ALA A 40 -3.67 -7.44 10.85
C ALA A 40 -4.28 -8.07 12.12
N ASN A 41 -4.00 -7.48 13.28
CA ASN A 41 -4.58 -7.95 14.55
C ASN A 41 -6.10 -7.80 14.59
N TYR A 42 -6.63 -6.69 14.09
CA TYR A 42 -8.07 -6.48 14.00
C TYR A 42 -8.73 -7.55 13.11
N MET A 43 -8.26 -7.72 11.87
CA MET A 43 -8.74 -8.72 10.91
C MET A 43 -8.68 -10.14 11.45
N ALA A 44 -7.58 -10.49 12.13
CA ALA A 44 -7.43 -11.76 12.82
C ALA A 44 -8.47 -11.96 13.93
N SER A 45 -8.76 -10.92 14.72
CA SER A 45 -9.72 -10.98 15.83
C SER A 45 -11.19 -11.04 15.39
N THR A 46 -11.52 -10.44 14.25
CA THR A 46 -12.89 -10.38 13.71
C THR A 46 -13.17 -11.41 12.63
N ASN A 47 -12.15 -12.15 12.17
CA ASN A 47 -12.21 -13.03 11.00
C ASN A 47 -12.72 -12.31 9.73
N THR A 48 -12.35 -11.03 9.56
CA THR A 48 -12.70 -10.23 8.38
C THR A 48 -11.46 -9.88 7.56
N MET A 49 -11.68 -9.50 6.29
CA MET A 49 -10.62 -9.07 5.36
C MET A 49 -11.13 -7.82 4.65
N GLU A 50 -11.01 -6.67 5.32
CA GLU A 50 -11.63 -5.43 4.88
C GLU A 50 -10.62 -4.29 4.90
N HIS A 51 -10.74 -3.41 3.91
CA HIS A 51 -9.97 -2.17 3.88
C HIS A 51 -10.44 -1.24 5.01
N ASN A 52 -9.50 -0.76 5.81
CA ASN A 52 -9.76 0.23 6.85
C ASN A 52 -9.27 1.59 6.39
N PHE A 53 -10.20 2.51 6.14
CA PHE A 53 -9.92 3.89 5.71
C PHE A 53 -9.66 4.85 6.88
N ASN A 54 -9.57 4.34 8.11
CA ASN A 54 -9.26 5.15 9.27
C ASN A 54 -7.78 5.49 9.28
N GLU A 55 -7.43 6.61 8.63
CA GLU A 55 -6.40 7.59 9.04
C GLU A 55 -6.28 8.64 7.93
N GLY A 56 -6.13 9.92 8.30
CA GLY A 56 -6.15 11.10 7.41
C GLY A 56 -5.00 11.22 6.40
N VAL A 57 -4.52 10.10 5.88
CA VAL A 57 -3.54 9.95 4.81
C VAL A 57 -4.15 9.07 3.73
N SER A 58 -4.23 9.58 2.50
CA SER A 58 -4.65 8.82 1.32
C SER A 58 -3.56 7.77 1.02
N VAL A 59 -3.65 6.59 1.65
CA VAL A 59 -2.72 5.48 1.50
C VAL A 59 -3.33 4.38 0.64
N GLY A 60 -2.53 3.79 -0.24
CA GLY A 60 -2.88 2.53 -0.88
C GLY A 60 -2.76 1.39 0.14
N GLN A 61 -3.60 0.38 0.03
CA GLN A 61 -3.58 -0.77 0.93
C GLN A 61 -3.75 -2.05 0.10
N ASN A 62 -2.88 -3.03 0.33
CA ASN A 62 -3.03 -4.39 -0.16
C ASN A 62 -3.29 -5.31 1.04
N ILE A 63 -4.18 -6.28 0.88
CA ILE A 63 -4.51 -7.24 1.93
C ILE A 63 -4.45 -8.64 1.32
N ALA A 64 -3.85 -9.59 2.03
CA ALA A 64 -3.82 -10.99 1.62
C ALA A 64 -4.09 -11.90 2.81
N GLY A 65 -4.78 -13.00 2.52
CA GLY A 65 -4.91 -14.14 3.41
C GLY A 65 -4.07 -15.31 2.88
N GLY A 66 -3.35 -15.98 3.77
CA GLY A 66 -2.50 -17.13 3.43
C GLY A 66 -1.14 -16.73 2.85
N PRO A 67 -0.32 -17.72 2.43
CA PRO A 67 1.06 -17.51 2.06
C PRO A 67 1.24 -16.79 0.71
N ASP A 68 2.46 -16.32 0.51
CA ASP A 68 2.97 -15.71 -0.73
C ASP A 68 2.15 -14.52 -1.27
N PRO A 69 1.81 -13.52 -0.43
CA PRO A 69 1.06 -12.34 -0.83
C PRO A 69 1.63 -11.62 -2.04
N VAL A 70 2.95 -11.41 -2.10
CA VAL A 70 3.59 -10.60 -3.16
C VAL A 70 3.43 -11.22 -4.54
N SER A 71 3.50 -12.54 -4.65
CA SER A 71 3.32 -13.20 -5.95
C SER A 71 1.88 -13.06 -6.45
N ARG A 72 0.91 -13.11 -5.54
CA ARG A 72 -0.51 -12.92 -5.87
C ARG A 72 -0.81 -11.48 -6.23
N TRP A 73 -0.32 -10.53 -5.43
CA TRP A 73 -0.53 -9.10 -5.65
C TRP A 73 0.14 -8.57 -6.91
N TYR A 74 1.32 -9.08 -7.25
CA TYR A 74 2.09 -8.57 -8.39
C TYR A 74 2.09 -9.54 -9.57
N ASP A 75 2.61 -10.75 -9.39
CA ASP A 75 2.88 -11.65 -10.53
C ASP A 75 1.56 -12.10 -11.19
N ALA A 76 0.58 -12.52 -10.39
CA ALA A 76 -0.73 -12.96 -10.90
C ALA A 76 -1.55 -11.79 -11.47
N GLU A 77 -1.67 -10.68 -10.73
CA GLU A 77 -2.44 -9.53 -11.18
C GLU A 77 -1.82 -8.78 -12.36
N LYS A 78 -0.49 -8.81 -12.53
CA LYS A 78 0.17 -8.27 -13.72
C LYS A 78 -0.31 -8.96 -14.99
N VAL A 79 -0.43 -10.29 -14.97
CA VAL A 79 -0.94 -11.06 -16.12
C VAL A 79 -2.39 -10.69 -16.41
N THR A 80 -3.21 -10.51 -15.37
CA THR A 80 -4.60 -10.03 -15.52
C THR A 80 -4.64 -8.62 -16.10
N TYR A 81 -3.78 -7.72 -15.63
CA TYR A 81 -3.68 -6.35 -16.12
C TYR A 81 -3.25 -6.29 -17.59
N GLU A 82 -2.27 -7.10 -17.99
CA GLU A 82 -1.82 -7.17 -19.38
C GLU A 82 -2.92 -7.63 -20.35
N LYS A 83 -3.81 -8.52 -19.91
CA LYS A 83 -5.01 -8.90 -20.68
C LYS A 83 -6.05 -7.78 -20.68
N LEU A 84 -6.31 -7.19 -19.51
CA LEU A 84 -7.26 -6.10 -19.35
C LEU A 84 -6.94 -4.93 -20.28
N ILE A 85 -5.67 -4.53 -20.43
CA ILE A 85 -5.27 -3.44 -21.33
C ILE A 85 -5.30 -3.82 -22.82
N GLN A 86 -5.30 -5.11 -23.16
CA GLN A 86 -5.51 -5.55 -24.55
C GLN A 86 -6.98 -5.45 -24.94
N GLU A 87 -7.87 -5.81 -24.02
CA GLU A 87 -9.33 -5.71 -24.19
C GLU A 87 -9.82 -4.26 -24.06
N HIS A 88 -9.21 -3.49 -23.17
CA HIS A 88 -9.53 -2.10 -22.85
C HIS A 88 -8.27 -1.20 -22.90
N PRO A 89 -7.77 -0.86 -24.10
CA PRO A 89 -6.55 -0.04 -24.24
C PRO A 89 -6.61 1.31 -23.52
N GLU A 90 -7.81 1.86 -23.34
CA GLU A 90 -8.06 3.11 -22.61
C GLU A 90 -7.82 3.03 -21.10
N TYR A 91 -7.58 1.84 -20.54
CA TYR A 91 -7.27 1.65 -19.11
C TYR A 91 -5.78 1.78 -18.80
N LYS A 92 -4.90 1.73 -19.82
CA LYS A 92 -3.44 1.60 -19.67
C LYS A 92 -2.78 2.69 -18.82
N ASP A 93 -3.28 3.92 -18.90
CA ASP A 93 -2.69 5.09 -18.25
C ASP A 93 -3.46 5.52 -16.99
N LEU A 94 -4.50 4.78 -16.59
CA LEU A 94 -5.27 5.08 -15.39
C LEU A 94 -4.50 4.65 -14.14
N SER A 95 -4.49 5.51 -13.12
CA SER A 95 -4.11 5.10 -11.77
C SER A 95 -5.13 4.11 -11.20
N GLY A 96 -4.76 3.36 -10.16
CA GLY A 96 -5.70 2.48 -9.47
C GLY A 96 -6.98 3.19 -9.01
N TYR A 97 -6.88 4.44 -8.54
CA TYR A 97 -8.05 5.23 -8.16
C TYR A 97 -8.93 5.58 -9.37
N GLU A 98 -8.34 6.00 -10.48
CA GLU A 98 -9.10 6.33 -11.70
C GLU A 98 -9.76 5.08 -12.29
N LEU A 99 -9.07 3.94 -12.29
CA LEU A 99 -9.67 2.66 -12.70
C LEU A 99 -10.81 2.26 -11.77
N MET A 100 -10.66 2.40 -10.45
CA MET A 100 -11.73 2.12 -9.48
C MET A 100 -12.99 2.96 -9.74
N GLN A 101 -12.83 4.25 -10.07
CA GLN A 101 -13.94 5.14 -10.38
C GLN A 101 -14.61 4.80 -11.72
N LYS A 102 -13.82 4.34 -12.69
CA LYS A 102 -14.31 4.02 -14.04
C LYS A 102 -14.95 2.64 -14.12
N ASP A 103 -14.32 1.65 -13.49
CA ASP A 103 -14.68 0.24 -13.54
C ASP A 103 -14.17 -0.46 -12.26
N GLU A 104 -15.01 -0.42 -11.22
CA GLU A 104 -14.70 -1.02 -9.92
C GLU A 104 -14.46 -2.54 -10.02
N ALA A 105 -15.17 -3.21 -10.92
CA ALA A 105 -15.02 -4.66 -11.12
C ALA A 105 -13.65 -4.99 -11.70
N ALA A 106 -13.20 -4.25 -12.72
CA ALA A 106 -11.84 -4.37 -13.25
C ALA A 106 -10.80 -4.05 -12.18
N TYR A 107 -10.95 -2.94 -11.45
CA TYR A 107 -10.03 -2.55 -10.37
C TYR A 107 -9.86 -3.65 -9.32
N LYS A 108 -10.94 -4.32 -8.89
CA LYS A 108 -10.87 -5.41 -7.91
C LYS A 108 -10.01 -6.61 -8.36
N THR A 109 -9.70 -6.72 -9.65
CA THR A 109 -8.86 -7.80 -10.21
C THR A 109 -7.39 -7.45 -10.39
N VAL A 110 -7.04 -6.15 -10.33
CA VAL A 110 -5.66 -5.66 -10.62
C VAL A 110 -5.17 -4.59 -9.63
N GLY A 111 -5.99 -4.25 -8.63
CA GLY A 111 -5.75 -3.13 -7.73
C GLY A 111 -4.47 -3.27 -6.90
N HIS A 112 -4.10 -4.49 -6.50
CA HIS A 112 -2.87 -4.70 -5.75
C HIS A 112 -1.64 -4.47 -6.61
N TYR A 113 -1.67 -4.92 -7.87
CA TYR A 113 -0.61 -4.67 -8.84
C TYR A 113 -0.45 -3.17 -9.08
N LEU A 114 -1.56 -2.47 -9.36
CA LEU A 114 -1.55 -1.01 -9.58
C LEU A 114 -1.03 -0.23 -8.37
N ASN A 115 -1.28 -0.72 -7.15
CA ASN A 115 -0.73 -0.12 -5.95
C ASN A 115 0.80 -0.30 -5.84
N ILE A 116 1.31 -1.49 -6.19
CA ILE A 116 2.75 -1.78 -6.17
C ILE A 116 3.49 -1.00 -7.26
N ILE A 117 2.93 -0.85 -8.45
CA ILE A 117 3.56 -0.12 -9.57
C ILE A 117 3.25 1.39 -9.58
N ASN A 118 2.55 1.90 -8.57
CA ASN A 118 2.28 3.33 -8.48
C ASN A 118 3.61 4.11 -8.36
N PRO A 119 3.96 4.96 -9.34
CA PRO A 119 5.23 5.69 -9.31
C PRO A 119 5.23 6.82 -8.28
N LYS A 120 4.05 7.28 -7.84
CA LYS A 120 3.91 8.34 -6.84
C LYS A 120 4.10 7.81 -5.42
N ALA A 121 3.93 6.51 -5.19
CA ALA A 121 4.15 5.90 -3.89
C ALA A 121 5.66 5.72 -3.63
N THR A 122 6.11 6.08 -2.43
CA THR A 122 7.52 6.08 -2.03
C THR A 122 7.80 5.34 -0.73
N THR A 123 6.77 5.08 0.08
CA THR A 123 6.92 4.36 1.35
C THR A 123 5.99 3.15 1.43
N ILE A 124 6.42 2.15 2.21
CA ILE A 124 5.64 0.96 2.52
C ILE A 124 5.73 0.63 4.02
N GLY A 125 4.66 0.08 4.58
CA GLY A 125 4.69 -0.59 5.87
C GLY A 125 3.83 -1.85 5.82
N VAL A 126 4.31 -2.93 6.43
CA VAL A 126 3.66 -4.25 6.37
C VAL A 126 3.36 -4.73 7.78
N GLY A 127 2.12 -5.12 8.00
CA GLY A 127 1.67 -5.85 9.17
C GLY A 127 1.53 -7.32 8.84
N TYR A 128 1.68 -8.16 9.85
CA TYR A 128 1.61 -9.61 9.69
C TYR A 128 0.98 -10.23 10.93
N ASN A 129 -0.03 -11.08 10.76
CA ASN A 129 -0.60 -11.87 11.84
C ASN A 129 -1.05 -13.26 11.36
N THR A 130 -0.46 -14.32 11.94
CA THR A 130 -0.79 -15.72 11.62
C THR A 130 -1.96 -16.29 12.41
N SER A 131 -2.43 -15.59 13.43
CA SER A 131 -3.62 -15.95 14.20
C SER A 131 -4.89 -15.58 13.41
N GLY A 132 -5.97 -16.32 13.62
CA GLY A 132 -7.22 -16.16 12.89
C GLY A 132 -7.37 -17.13 11.70
N LYS A 133 -8.58 -17.23 11.16
CA LYS A 133 -8.95 -18.24 10.15
C LYS A 133 -8.11 -18.21 8.87
N TYR A 134 -7.53 -17.05 8.53
CA TYR A 134 -6.92 -16.83 7.22
C TYR A 134 -5.39 -16.63 7.28
N GLY A 135 -4.82 -16.17 8.41
CA GLY A 135 -3.47 -15.57 8.45
C GLY A 135 -3.40 -14.36 7.53
N CYS A 136 -3.21 -13.14 8.06
CA CYS A 136 -3.40 -11.91 7.28
C CYS A 136 -2.17 -11.01 7.24
N ASP A 137 -1.90 -10.52 6.03
CA ASP A 137 -0.70 -9.77 5.67
C ASP A 137 -1.09 -8.43 5.02
N PRO A 138 -1.53 -7.42 5.78
CA PRO A 138 -1.81 -6.10 5.23
C PRO A 138 -0.51 -5.33 4.91
N ALA A 139 -0.47 -4.70 3.75
CA ALA A 139 0.60 -3.78 3.34
C ALA A 139 0.00 -2.40 2.99
N ARG A 140 0.56 -1.34 3.56
CA ARG A 140 0.19 0.05 3.28
C ARG A 140 1.28 0.73 2.47
N THR A 141 0.92 1.47 1.45
CA THR A 141 1.82 2.29 0.64
C THR A 141 1.33 3.73 0.60
N SER A 142 2.24 4.70 0.50
CA SER A 142 1.83 6.09 0.28
C SER A 142 2.84 6.88 -0.52
N ALA A 143 2.34 7.95 -1.12
CA ALA A 143 3.18 9.06 -1.56
C ALA A 143 3.85 9.72 -0.33
N PRO A 144 4.95 10.46 -0.53
CA PRO A 144 5.53 11.23 0.57
C PRO A 144 4.49 12.22 1.07
N THR A 145 4.32 12.29 2.40
CA THR A 145 3.52 13.37 3.00
C THR A 145 4.14 14.69 2.56
N PRO A 146 3.36 15.68 2.05
CA PRO A 146 3.89 17.02 1.87
C PRO A 146 4.50 17.42 3.21
N THR A 147 5.79 17.73 3.25
CA THR A 147 6.40 18.29 4.44
C THR A 147 5.58 19.50 4.81
N ARG A 148 4.86 19.44 5.93
CA ARG A 148 4.21 20.62 6.49
C ARG A 148 5.31 21.64 6.64
N SER A 149 5.29 22.70 5.82
CA SER A 149 6.23 23.81 5.97
C SER A 149 6.15 24.22 7.43
N SER A 150 7.27 24.09 8.15
CA SER A 150 7.33 24.57 9.53
C SER A 150 6.88 26.02 9.50
N PRO A 151 5.87 26.44 10.29
CA PRO A 151 5.49 27.84 10.31
C PRO A 151 6.72 28.58 10.78
N SER A 152 7.26 29.47 9.93
CA SER A 152 8.36 30.35 10.30
C SER A 152 7.95 31.03 11.60
N THR A 153 8.74 30.85 12.66
CA THR A 153 8.52 31.52 13.93
C THR A 153 8.60 33.02 13.66
N SER A 154 7.45 33.67 13.49
CA SER A 154 7.37 35.12 13.46
C SER A 154 7.66 35.58 14.88
N THR A 155 8.90 36.02 15.10
CA THR A 155 9.31 36.71 16.32
C THR A 155 8.45 37.96 16.46
N ARG A 156 7.40 37.87 17.27
CA ARG A 156 6.63 39.03 17.72
C ARG A 156 7.51 39.80 18.70
N SER A 157 8.15 40.86 18.21
CA SER A 157 8.88 41.80 19.03
C SER A 157 7.92 42.43 20.04
N LEU A 158 8.15 42.18 21.34
CA LEU A 158 7.44 42.83 22.43
C LEU A 158 7.93 44.29 22.50
N SER A 159 7.10 45.20 21.97
CA SER A 159 7.28 46.63 22.15
C SER A 159 6.91 47.01 23.58
N THR A 160 7.92 47.29 24.40
CA THR A 160 7.77 48.00 25.67
C THR A 160 7.51 49.47 25.36
N ARG A 161 6.38 50.00 25.83
CA ARG A 161 6.11 51.45 25.85
C ARG A 161 6.38 51.99 27.26
N PRO A 162 6.84 53.26 27.37
CA PRO A 162 7.39 53.86 28.59
C PRO A 162 6.32 54.24 29.61
#